data_AF-A0A6C1U3I7-F1
#
_entry.id   AF-A0A6C1U3I7-F1
#
_cell.length_a   1.000
_cell.length_b   1.000
_cell.length_c   1.000
_cell.angle_alpha   90.00
_cell.angle_beta   90.00
_cell.angle_gamma   90.00
#
_symmetry.space_group_name_H-M   'P 1'
#
loop_
_entity.id
_entity.type
_entity.pdbx_description
1 polymer ?
#
loop_
_entity_poly.entity_id
_entity_poly.type
_entity_poly.pdbx_seq_one_letter_code
_entity_poly.pdbx_strand_id
1 'polypeptide(L)'
;MTDDHFMSIALKLAEKSLGNVAPNPAVGCVIVKDGTIISEGYTGIGGRPHAEVVALQNTKDSTHGATIYITLEPCCHHGVTGPCTAKIIKAGVRRVVIATIDPDSRVSGGGIKALKEAGIEVEQGIMQKEAEELNVGFLTTKELHRPFIACKIATTLDGKIATFTGDSKWIISEDTRNWVHELRAKYDAIMIGSNTLINDDPLLTCRLPGLENRSPIRLIIDSQAKLKEEHNIAKTADKVITWVITSKEVERKIKNINYLIVNSNHKPPVIPDVTPTHSPV
;
A
#
# COMPACT_ATOMS: atom_id res chain seq x y z
N MET A 1 -14.24 -4.60 -27.16
CA MET A 1 -13.58 -3.77 -26.12
C MET A 1 -12.09 -4.00 -26.22
N THR A 2 -11.25 -2.99 -25.92
CA THR A 2 -9.79 -3.07 -26.04
C THR A 2 -9.15 -3.62 -24.76
N ASP A 3 -7.89 -4.04 -24.84
CA ASP A 3 -7.14 -4.52 -23.68
C ASP A 3 -6.96 -3.42 -22.61
N ASP A 4 -6.76 -2.17 -23.02
CA ASP A 4 -6.71 -1.01 -22.12
C ASP A 4 -7.98 -0.87 -21.28
N HIS A 5 -9.15 -1.18 -21.85
CA HIS A 5 -10.41 -1.08 -21.11
C HIS A 5 -10.42 -2.05 -19.92
N PHE A 6 -10.09 -3.32 -20.14
CA PHE A 6 -10.08 -4.32 -19.09
C PHE A 6 -8.92 -4.10 -18.11
N MET A 7 -7.75 -3.67 -18.59
CA MET A 7 -6.63 -3.33 -17.73
C MET A 7 -6.96 -2.13 -16.82
N SER A 8 -7.66 -1.11 -17.33
CA SER A 8 -8.10 0.03 -16.51
C SER A 8 -9.04 -0.40 -15.36
N ILE A 9 -9.84 -1.44 -15.58
CA ILE A 9 -10.71 -2.01 -14.55
C ILE A 9 -9.87 -2.79 -13.53
N ALA A 10 -8.91 -3.59 -13.98
CA ALA A 10 -7.97 -4.27 -13.10
C ALA A 10 -7.18 -3.27 -12.22
N LEU A 11 -6.72 -2.16 -12.78
CA LEU A 11 -6.06 -1.08 -12.01
C LEU A 11 -6.99 -0.49 -10.94
N LYS A 12 -8.25 -0.18 -11.28
CA LYS A 12 -9.23 0.30 -10.29
C LYS A 12 -9.52 -0.72 -9.18
N LEU A 13 -9.44 -2.02 -9.47
CA LEU A 13 -9.54 -3.06 -8.45
C LEU A 13 -8.30 -3.07 -7.55
N ALA A 14 -7.10 -2.95 -8.14
CA ALA A 14 -5.84 -2.88 -7.40
C ALA A 14 -5.84 -1.71 -6.40
N GLU A 15 -6.30 -0.52 -6.82
CA GLU A 15 -6.37 0.69 -5.97
C GLU A 15 -7.12 0.48 -4.65
N LYS A 16 -8.13 -0.39 -4.62
CA LYS A 16 -8.92 -0.69 -3.41
C LYS A 16 -8.07 -1.28 -2.27
N SER A 17 -6.94 -1.87 -2.63
CA SER A 17 -6.03 -2.60 -1.74
C SER A 17 -4.91 -1.73 -1.16
N LEU A 18 -4.69 -0.53 -1.71
CA LEU A 18 -3.65 0.38 -1.22
C LEU A 18 -3.80 0.65 0.29
N GLY A 19 -2.66 0.76 0.97
CA GLY A 19 -2.57 0.92 2.43
C GLY A 19 -2.91 -0.32 3.27
N ASN A 20 -3.28 -1.46 2.66
CA ASN A 20 -3.71 -2.66 3.40
C ASN A 20 -2.97 -3.94 2.98
N VAL A 21 -2.04 -3.86 2.02
CA VAL A 21 -1.39 -5.03 1.43
C VAL A 21 0.10 -5.10 1.68
N ALA A 22 0.70 -4.05 2.27
CA ALA A 22 2.11 -4.03 2.61
C ALA A 22 2.49 -5.26 3.47
N PRO A 23 3.65 -5.90 3.20
CA PRO A 23 4.73 -5.49 2.29
C PRO A 23 4.54 -5.93 0.83
N ASN A 24 3.38 -6.50 0.48
CA ASN A 24 3.08 -7.00 -0.86
C ASN A 24 2.49 -5.89 -1.76
N PRO A 25 2.49 -6.07 -3.09
CA PRO A 25 1.93 -5.08 -4.01
C PRO A 25 0.40 -5.12 -4.04
N ALA A 26 -0.19 -3.99 -4.38
CA ALA A 26 -1.60 -3.90 -4.73
C ALA A 26 -1.77 -4.37 -6.18
N VAL A 27 -2.40 -5.53 -6.36
CA VAL A 27 -2.62 -6.14 -7.68
C VAL A 27 -4.11 -6.27 -7.91
N GLY A 28 -4.52 -6.04 -9.15
CA GLY A 28 -5.88 -6.30 -9.61
C GLY A 28 -5.85 -7.30 -10.76
N CYS A 29 -6.92 -8.07 -10.87
CA CYS A 29 -7.08 -9.13 -11.84
C CYS A 29 -8.52 -9.17 -12.32
N VAL A 30 -8.73 -9.21 -13.64
CA VAL A 30 -10.04 -9.50 -14.24
C VAL A 30 -9.92 -10.64 -15.23
N ILE A 31 -10.96 -11.48 -15.28
CA ILE A 31 -11.06 -12.61 -16.21
C ILE A 31 -12.19 -12.29 -17.19
N VAL A 32 -11.87 -12.33 -18.48
CA VAL A 32 -12.76 -11.93 -19.57
C VAL A 32 -12.98 -13.09 -20.51
N LYS A 33 -14.25 -13.36 -20.82
CA LYS A 33 -14.65 -14.36 -21.82
C LYS A 33 -15.71 -13.76 -22.72
N ASP A 34 -15.56 -13.95 -24.03
CA ASP A 34 -16.49 -13.43 -25.04
C ASP A 34 -16.80 -11.93 -24.87
N GLY A 35 -15.75 -11.16 -24.52
CA GLY A 35 -15.84 -9.71 -24.31
C GLY A 35 -16.50 -9.27 -23.00
N THR A 36 -16.85 -10.20 -22.11
CA THR A 36 -17.52 -9.91 -20.83
C THR A 36 -16.62 -10.30 -19.66
N ILE A 37 -16.59 -9.46 -18.62
CA ILE A 37 -15.90 -9.81 -17.36
C ILE A 37 -16.74 -10.88 -16.65
N ILE A 38 -16.17 -12.07 -16.49
CA ILE A 38 -16.79 -13.20 -15.78
C ILE A 38 -16.31 -13.32 -14.33
N SER A 39 -15.19 -12.67 -13.98
CA SER A 39 -14.68 -12.64 -12.62
C SER A 39 -13.69 -11.52 -12.38
N GLU A 40 -13.57 -11.12 -11.10
CA GLU A 40 -12.73 -10.04 -10.62
C GLU A 40 -12.02 -10.46 -9.33
N GLY A 41 -10.82 -9.92 -9.13
CA GLY A 41 -10.04 -10.10 -7.91
C GLY A 41 -9.04 -8.98 -7.69
N TYR A 42 -8.68 -8.77 -6.44
CA TYR A 42 -7.60 -7.87 -6.03
C TYR A 42 -6.91 -8.44 -4.79
N THR A 43 -5.69 -7.99 -4.52
CA THR A 43 -4.90 -8.48 -3.40
C THR A 43 -5.64 -8.27 -2.07
N GLY A 44 -5.81 -9.36 -1.31
CA GLY A 44 -6.47 -9.31 0.01
C GLY A 44 -5.66 -8.60 1.08
N ILE A 45 -6.33 -8.19 2.17
CA ILE A 45 -5.71 -7.53 3.33
C ILE A 45 -4.54 -8.36 3.88
N GLY A 46 -3.44 -7.71 4.23
CA GLY A 46 -2.18 -8.37 4.60
C GLY A 46 -1.40 -8.91 3.39
N GLY A 47 -1.86 -8.60 2.17
CA GLY A 47 -1.18 -8.95 0.94
C GLY A 47 -1.47 -10.37 0.44
N ARG A 48 -2.47 -11.06 1.00
CA ARG A 48 -2.95 -12.38 0.59
C ARG A 48 -4.47 -12.49 0.81
N PRO A 49 -5.17 -13.36 0.06
CA PRO A 49 -4.72 -14.04 -1.16
C PRO A 49 -4.36 -13.06 -2.29
N HIS A 50 -3.64 -13.54 -3.30
CA HIS A 50 -3.28 -12.75 -4.49
C HIS A 50 -4.48 -12.51 -5.40
N ALA A 51 -4.44 -11.44 -6.19
CA ALA A 51 -5.55 -11.01 -7.05
C ALA A 51 -6.00 -12.10 -8.04
N GLU A 52 -5.06 -12.81 -8.65
CA GLU A 52 -5.30 -13.89 -9.60
C GLU A 52 -5.99 -15.07 -8.92
N VAL A 53 -5.60 -15.37 -7.68
CA VAL A 53 -6.22 -16.42 -6.88
C VAL A 53 -7.66 -16.05 -6.55
N VAL A 54 -7.91 -14.81 -6.12
CA VAL A 54 -9.24 -14.31 -5.83
C VAL A 54 -10.12 -14.35 -7.07
N ALA A 55 -9.62 -13.84 -8.21
CA ALA A 55 -10.36 -13.85 -9.46
C ALA A 55 -10.69 -15.28 -9.92
N LEU A 56 -9.74 -16.21 -9.87
CA LEU A 56 -9.99 -17.61 -10.22
C LEU A 56 -10.99 -18.28 -9.27
N GLN A 57 -10.91 -18.02 -7.96
CA GLN A 57 -11.84 -18.57 -6.97
C GLN A 57 -13.26 -18.02 -7.10
N ASN A 58 -13.40 -16.76 -7.49
CA ASN A 58 -14.70 -16.10 -7.67
C ASN A 58 -15.41 -16.53 -8.96
N THR A 59 -14.68 -17.11 -9.93
CA THR A 59 -15.25 -17.50 -11.22
C THR A 59 -16.26 -18.64 -11.05
N LYS A 60 -17.47 -18.44 -11.57
CA LYS A 60 -18.51 -19.47 -11.64
C LYS A 60 -18.55 -20.19 -12.99
N ASP A 61 -18.04 -19.52 -14.01
CA ASP A 61 -17.98 -20.01 -15.38
C ASP A 61 -16.65 -20.74 -15.69
N SER A 62 -16.62 -21.45 -16.81
CA SER A 62 -15.37 -22.02 -17.30
C SER A 62 -14.42 -20.92 -17.79
N THR A 63 -13.22 -20.89 -17.22
CA THR A 63 -12.09 -20.05 -17.64
C THR A 63 -11.42 -20.52 -18.92
N HIS A 64 -11.83 -21.68 -19.47
CA HIS A 64 -11.24 -22.21 -20.69
C HIS A 64 -11.48 -21.27 -21.87
N GLY A 65 -10.40 -20.91 -22.57
CA GLY A 65 -10.45 -19.96 -23.69
C GLY A 65 -10.51 -18.49 -23.29
N ALA A 66 -10.57 -18.17 -22.00
CA ALA A 66 -10.66 -16.79 -21.51
C ALA A 66 -9.31 -16.05 -21.57
N THR A 67 -9.39 -14.71 -21.42
CA THR A 67 -8.24 -13.83 -21.22
C THR A 67 -8.20 -13.34 -19.79
N ILE A 68 -7.03 -13.38 -19.15
CA ILE A 68 -6.82 -12.76 -17.83
C ILE A 68 -6.02 -11.46 -18.01
N TYR A 69 -6.45 -10.38 -17.36
CA TYR A 69 -5.72 -9.11 -17.28
C TYR A 69 -5.23 -8.93 -15.85
N ILE A 70 -3.91 -8.74 -15.66
CA ILE A 70 -3.27 -8.65 -14.34
C ILE A 70 -2.37 -7.40 -14.32
N THR A 71 -2.46 -6.61 -13.25
CA THR A 71 -1.71 -5.34 -13.16
C THR A 71 -0.22 -5.52 -12.84
N LEU A 72 0.23 -6.72 -12.44
CA LEU A 72 1.62 -7.04 -12.13
C LEU A 72 1.91 -8.48 -12.55
N GLU A 73 3.16 -8.80 -12.88
CA GLU A 73 3.57 -10.17 -13.24
C GLU A 73 3.16 -11.19 -12.16
N PRO A 74 2.45 -12.29 -12.53
CA PRO A 74 2.03 -13.30 -11.59
C PRO A 74 3.22 -14.07 -11.02
N CYS A 75 3.21 -14.30 -9.70
CA CYS A 75 4.32 -14.96 -9.03
C CYS A 75 4.53 -16.41 -9.53
N CYS A 76 5.80 -16.78 -9.72
CA CYS A 76 6.24 -18.07 -10.25
C CYS A 76 7.03 -18.94 -9.26
N HIS A 77 7.37 -18.38 -8.08
CA HIS A 77 8.08 -19.08 -7.03
C HIS A 77 7.10 -19.72 -6.03
N HIS A 78 7.54 -20.79 -5.36
CA HIS A 78 6.81 -21.40 -4.26
C HIS A 78 7.07 -20.58 -2.99
N GLY A 79 6.11 -19.74 -2.61
CA GLY A 79 6.09 -19.04 -1.32
C GLY A 79 5.27 -19.81 -0.27
N VAL A 80 4.60 -19.09 0.63
CA VAL A 80 3.64 -19.67 1.61
C VAL A 80 2.45 -20.32 0.90
N THR A 81 2.04 -19.75 -0.25
CA THR A 81 1.06 -20.33 -1.17
C THR A 81 1.75 -20.78 -2.45
N GLY A 82 1.21 -21.81 -3.12
CA GLY A 82 1.68 -22.22 -4.45
C GLY A 82 1.59 -21.09 -5.49
N PRO A 83 2.40 -21.12 -6.56
CA PRO A 83 2.55 -20.01 -7.49
C PRO A 83 1.25 -19.69 -8.24
N CYS A 84 0.99 -18.40 -8.46
CA CYS A 84 -0.17 -17.93 -9.22
C CYS A 84 -0.15 -18.48 -10.64
N THR A 85 1.03 -18.56 -11.28
CA THR A 85 1.18 -19.11 -12.63
C THR A 85 0.68 -20.55 -12.74
N ALA A 86 0.94 -21.42 -11.76
CA ALA A 86 0.43 -22.79 -11.79
C ALA A 86 -1.11 -22.85 -11.73
N LYS A 87 -1.73 -21.93 -10.98
CA LYS A 87 -3.21 -21.83 -10.92
C LYS A 87 -3.79 -21.31 -12.23
N ILE A 88 -3.14 -20.32 -12.85
CA ILE A 88 -3.52 -19.78 -14.16
C ILE A 88 -3.42 -20.87 -15.24
N ILE A 89 -2.32 -21.63 -15.26
CA ILE A 89 -2.13 -22.75 -16.19
C ILE A 89 -3.22 -23.81 -16.00
N LYS A 90 -3.47 -24.21 -14.75
CA LYS A 90 -4.52 -25.18 -14.43
C LYS A 90 -5.92 -24.68 -14.83
N ALA A 91 -6.17 -23.37 -14.79
CA ALA A 91 -7.43 -22.78 -15.21
C ALA A 91 -7.67 -22.86 -16.73
N GLY A 92 -6.65 -23.19 -17.53
CA GLY A 92 -6.80 -23.42 -18.97
C GLY A 92 -7.16 -22.15 -19.76
N VAL A 93 -6.74 -20.99 -19.27
CA VAL A 93 -6.93 -19.71 -19.98
C VAL A 93 -6.13 -19.69 -21.28
N ARG A 94 -6.61 -18.95 -22.28
CA ARG A 94 -5.94 -18.85 -23.58
C ARG A 94 -4.85 -17.78 -23.57
N ARG A 95 -5.12 -16.65 -22.93
CA ARG A 95 -4.30 -15.44 -23.01
C ARG A 95 -4.17 -14.76 -21.65
N VAL A 96 -3.00 -14.19 -21.37
CA VAL A 96 -2.73 -13.39 -20.17
C VAL A 96 -2.11 -12.06 -20.62
N VAL A 97 -2.71 -10.96 -20.19
CA VAL A 97 -2.25 -9.60 -20.46
C VAL A 97 -1.74 -9.00 -19.15
N ILE A 98 -0.49 -8.55 -19.13
CA ILE A 98 0.19 -8.07 -17.93
C ILE A 98 0.56 -6.60 -18.10
N ALA A 99 0.26 -5.76 -17.11
CA ALA A 99 0.62 -4.35 -17.21
C ALA A 99 2.12 -4.10 -17.02
N THR A 100 2.67 -4.54 -15.89
CA THR A 100 4.09 -4.33 -15.55
C THR A 100 4.75 -5.60 -15.00
N ILE A 101 6.07 -5.66 -15.12
CA ILE A 101 6.91 -6.77 -14.66
C ILE A 101 7.23 -6.58 -13.18
N ASP A 102 7.29 -7.68 -12.41
CA ASP A 102 7.71 -7.60 -11.00
C ASP A 102 9.23 -7.38 -10.94
N PRO A 103 9.74 -6.30 -10.30
CA PRO A 103 11.18 -6.06 -10.20
C PRO A 103 11.89 -7.04 -9.26
N ASP A 104 11.15 -7.83 -8.48
CA ASP A 104 11.74 -8.86 -7.63
C ASP A 104 12.47 -9.89 -8.49
N SER A 105 13.78 -10.03 -8.29
CA SER A 105 14.64 -10.92 -9.07
C SER A 105 14.22 -12.39 -9.03
N ARG A 106 13.39 -12.78 -8.05
CA ARG A 106 12.81 -14.13 -7.94
C ARG A 106 11.60 -14.34 -8.85
N VAL A 107 11.01 -13.27 -9.36
CA VAL A 107 9.80 -13.28 -10.21
C VAL A 107 10.12 -12.79 -11.61
N SER A 108 10.86 -11.69 -11.73
CA SER A 108 11.16 -10.95 -12.96
C SER A 108 11.34 -11.85 -14.20
N GLY A 109 10.29 -11.93 -15.02
CA GLY A 109 10.23 -12.67 -16.28
C GLY A 109 10.04 -14.18 -16.16
N GLY A 110 10.18 -14.75 -14.96
CA GLY A 110 9.96 -16.16 -14.69
C GLY A 110 8.48 -16.55 -14.77
N GLY A 111 7.58 -15.66 -14.37
CA GLY A 111 6.13 -15.91 -14.47
C GLY A 111 5.66 -15.88 -15.92
N ILE A 112 6.10 -14.88 -16.66
CA ILE A 112 5.86 -14.76 -18.10
C ILE A 112 6.39 -16.00 -18.85
N LYS A 113 7.61 -16.42 -18.53
CA LYS A 113 8.24 -17.60 -19.14
C LYS A 113 7.42 -18.88 -18.88
N ALA A 114 7.02 -19.12 -17.63
CA ALA A 114 6.24 -20.31 -17.26
C ALA A 114 4.88 -20.36 -17.99
N LEU A 115 4.21 -19.22 -18.16
CA LEU A 115 2.96 -19.13 -18.91
C LEU A 115 3.16 -19.45 -20.40
N LYS A 116 4.20 -18.87 -21.03
CA LYS A 116 4.53 -19.13 -22.44
C LYS A 116 4.90 -20.59 -22.68
N GLU A 117 5.68 -21.21 -21.78
CA GLU A 117 6.06 -22.63 -21.86
C GLU A 117 4.85 -23.56 -21.73
N ALA A 118 3.80 -23.15 -21.01
CA ALA A 118 2.54 -23.86 -20.93
C ALA A 118 1.60 -23.64 -22.15
N GLY A 119 2.05 -22.91 -23.17
CA GLY A 119 1.29 -22.64 -24.39
C GLY A 119 0.26 -21.51 -24.27
N ILE A 120 0.35 -20.67 -23.23
CA ILE A 120 -0.53 -19.51 -23.04
C ILE A 120 0.05 -18.31 -23.79
N GLU A 121 -0.81 -17.59 -24.51
CA GLU A 121 -0.46 -16.32 -25.15
C GLU A 121 -0.23 -15.25 -24.08
N VAL A 122 0.93 -14.58 -24.07
CA VAL A 122 1.25 -13.55 -23.08
C VAL A 122 1.62 -12.24 -23.76
N GLU A 123 0.90 -11.19 -23.40
CA GLU A 123 1.19 -9.81 -23.78
C GLU A 123 1.52 -8.97 -22.55
N GLN A 124 2.44 -8.01 -22.70
CA GLN A 124 2.94 -7.20 -21.60
C GLN A 124 3.02 -5.72 -22.00
N GLY A 125 2.97 -4.82 -21.01
CA GLY A 125 3.20 -3.39 -21.21
C GLY A 125 1.93 -2.55 -21.39
N ILE A 126 0.76 -3.18 -21.36
CA ILE A 126 -0.53 -2.48 -21.46
C ILE A 126 -0.79 -1.67 -20.19
N MET A 127 -0.91 -0.35 -20.31
CA MET A 127 -1.04 0.57 -19.16
C MET A 127 0.07 0.40 -18.11
N GLN A 128 1.30 0.12 -18.57
CA GLN A 128 2.45 -0.13 -17.70
C GLN A 128 2.71 1.05 -16.76
N LYS A 129 2.67 2.27 -17.28
CA LYS A 129 2.97 3.49 -16.52
C LYS A 129 1.98 3.66 -15.36
N GLU A 130 0.71 3.44 -15.61
CA GLU A 130 -0.35 3.53 -14.60
C GLU A 130 -0.20 2.44 -13.52
N ALA A 131 0.22 1.22 -13.91
CA ALA A 131 0.51 0.15 -12.96
C ALA A 131 1.73 0.45 -12.08
N GLU A 132 2.76 1.07 -12.65
CA GLU A 132 3.96 1.51 -11.92
C GLU A 132 3.64 2.65 -10.96
N GLU A 133 2.86 3.65 -11.39
CA GLU A 133 2.40 4.75 -10.54
C GLU A 133 1.57 4.23 -9.37
N LEU A 134 0.67 3.28 -9.60
CA LEU A 134 -0.16 2.66 -8.57
C LEU A 134 0.67 1.97 -7.49
N ASN A 135 1.72 1.25 -7.90
CA ASN A 135 2.60 0.50 -6.99
C ASN A 135 3.92 1.22 -6.66
N VAL A 136 4.00 2.54 -6.84
CA VAL A 136 5.25 3.31 -6.66
C VAL A 136 5.91 3.05 -5.29
N GLY A 137 5.11 2.88 -4.23
CA GLY A 137 5.60 2.56 -2.89
C GLY A 137 6.29 1.19 -2.80
N PHE A 138 5.66 0.17 -3.39
CA PHE A 138 6.21 -1.18 -3.47
C PHE A 138 7.48 -1.22 -4.33
N LEU A 139 7.43 -0.66 -5.54
CA LEU A 139 8.55 -0.65 -6.48
C LEU A 139 9.76 0.10 -5.90
N THR A 140 9.55 1.30 -5.33
CA THR A 140 10.61 2.06 -4.67
C THR A 140 11.28 1.26 -3.55
N THR A 141 10.48 0.52 -2.77
CA THR A 141 11.01 -0.31 -1.67
C THR A 141 11.86 -1.47 -2.20
N LYS A 142 11.43 -2.11 -3.29
CA LYS A 142 12.15 -3.24 -3.90
C LYS A 142 13.43 -2.82 -4.62
N GLU A 143 13.40 -1.71 -5.34
CA GLU A 143 14.52 -1.25 -6.16
C GLU A 143 15.51 -0.43 -5.35
N LEU A 144 15.01 0.54 -4.58
CA LEU A 144 15.84 1.53 -3.88
C LEU A 144 16.05 1.21 -2.40
N HIS A 145 15.47 0.13 -1.88
CA HIS A 145 15.61 -0.32 -0.49
C HIS A 145 15.22 0.76 0.53
N ARG A 146 14.25 1.61 0.18
CA ARG A 146 13.70 2.68 1.02
C ARG A 146 12.22 2.91 0.71
N PRO A 147 11.43 3.49 1.62
CA PRO A 147 10.06 3.84 1.31
C PRO A 147 9.98 4.96 0.26
N PHE A 148 8.88 4.96 -0.49
CA PHE A 148 8.42 6.14 -1.21
C PHE A 148 7.93 7.19 -0.22
N ILE A 149 8.32 8.45 -0.41
CA ILE A 149 7.98 9.55 0.50
C ILE A 149 7.21 10.59 -0.29
N ALA A 150 5.99 10.88 0.16
CA ALA A 150 5.21 12.01 -0.32
C ALA A 150 5.15 13.10 0.76
N CYS A 151 5.39 14.35 0.34
CA CYS A 151 5.25 15.50 1.21
C CYS A 151 3.93 16.21 0.91
N LYS A 152 3.05 16.31 1.92
CA LYS A 152 1.81 17.09 1.83
C LYS A 152 2.00 18.41 2.56
N ILE A 153 1.75 19.51 1.85
CA ILE A 153 1.76 20.86 2.41
C ILE A 153 0.41 21.52 2.09
N ALA A 154 -0.13 22.30 3.02
CA ALA A 154 -1.23 23.22 2.75
C ALA A 154 -0.73 24.64 3.01
N THR A 155 -0.92 25.53 2.04
CA THR A 155 -0.52 26.92 2.15
C THR A 155 -1.67 27.83 1.71
N THR A 156 -1.62 29.08 2.16
CA THR A 156 -2.29 30.18 1.49
C THR A 156 -1.70 30.40 0.09
N LEU A 157 -2.33 31.25 -0.73
CA LEU A 157 -1.86 31.58 -2.08
C LEU A 157 -0.46 32.22 -2.06
N ASP A 158 -0.13 32.98 -1.03
CA ASP A 158 1.19 33.59 -0.80
C ASP A 158 2.19 32.66 -0.08
N GLY A 159 1.87 31.37 0.03
CA GLY A 159 2.80 30.33 0.49
C GLY A 159 2.96 30.24 2.02
N LYS A 160 2.00 30.74 2.81
CA LYS A 160 2.06 30.69 4.28
C LYS A 160 1.30 29.49 4.83
N ILE A 161 1.85 28.86 5.86
CA ILE A 161 1.25 27.69 6.53
C ILE A 161 0.48 28.05 7.82
N ALA A 162 0.68 29.27 8.32
CA ALA A 162 0.01 29.85 9.49
C ALA A 162 0.15 31.38 9.45
N THR A 163 -0.69 32.08 10.19
CA THR A 163 -0.53 33.51 10.47
C THR A 163 0.67 33.75 11.40
N PHE A 164 1.06 35.02 11.58
CA PHE A 164 2.12 35.38 12.54
C PHE A 164 1.80 34.98 13.98
N THR A 165 0.51 34.89 14.34
CA THR A 165 0.05 34.44 15.65
C THR A 165 -0.06 32.92 15.77
N GLY A 166 0.27 32.18 14.71
CA GLY A 166 0.21 30.71 14.68
C GLY A 166 -1.17 30.13 14.34
N ASP A 167 -2.15 30.96 13.96
CA ASP A 167 -3.44 30.46 13.51
C ASP A 167 -3.31 29.83 12.11
N SER A 168 -3.65 28.55 12.02
CA SER A 168 -3.48 27.70 10.84
C SER A 168 -4.75 26.92 10.51
N LYS A 169 -5.83 27.12 11.28
CA LYS A 169 -7.03 26.31 11.15
C LYS A 169 -7.82 26.71 9.91
N TRP A 170 -8.19 25.71 9.13
CA TRP A 170 -9.13 25.81 8.00
C TRP A 170 -8.68 26.70 6.83
N ILE A 171 -7.37 26.72 6.54
CA ILE A 171 -6.83 27.31 5.30
C ILE A 171 -7.39 26.59 4.05
N ILE A 172 -7.70 25.29 4.16
CA ILE A 172 -8.15 24.42 3.07
C ILE A 172 -9.63 24.02 3.20
N SER A 173 -10.28 23.82 2.04
CA SER A 173 -11.67 23.40 1.93
C SER A 173 -11.93 22.00 2.50
N GLU A 174 -13.20 21.69 2.74
CA GLU A 174 -13.63 20.36 3.19
C GLU A 174 -13.26 19.24 2.22
N ASP A 175 -13.43 19.45 0.91
CA ASP A 175 -13.03 18.48 -0.12
C ASP A 175 -11.55 18.14 -0.04
N THR A 176 -10.70 19.14 0.20
CA THR A 176 -9.26 18.93 0.38
C THR A 176 -8.97 18.12 1.64
N ARG A 177 -9.76 18.31 2.72
CA ARG A 177 -9.61 17.52 3.94
C ARG A 177 -10.03 16.07 3.73
N ASN A 178 -11.11 15.83 2.98
CA ASN A 178 -11.54 14.48 2.61
C ASN A 178 -10.48 13.78 1.77
N TRP A 179 -9.92 14.47 0.77
CA TRP A 179 -8.79 13.95 -0.02
C TRP A 179 -7.57 13.59 0.84
N VAL A 180 -7.20 14.42 1.83
CA VAL A 180 -6.13 14.09 2.79
C VAL A 180 -6.46 12.82 3.60
N HIS A 181 -7.72 12.57 3.91
CA HIS A 181 -8.12 11.33 4.56
C HIS A 181 -8.04 10.10 3.64
N GLU A 182 -8.32 10.26 2.35
CA GLU A 182 -8.08 9.20 1.35
C GLU A 182 -6.60 8.88 1.23
N LEU A 183 -5.73 9.90 1.21
CA LEU A 183 -4.28 9.70 1.24
C LEU A 183 -3.87 8.91 2.48
N ARG A 184 -4.37 9.26 3.67
CA ARG A 184 -4.09 8.50 4.90
C ARG A 184 -4.50 7.04 4.79
N ALA A 185 -5.59 6.73 4.07
CA ALA A 185 -6.05 5.36 3.88
C ALA A 185 -5.22 4.56 2.85
N LYS A 186 -4.44 5.23 1.99
CA LYS A 186 -3.64 4.61 0.92
C LYS A 186 -2.15 4.47 1.28
N TYR A 187 -1.65 5.26 2.22
CA TYR A 187 -0.24 5.22 2.65
C TYR A 187 -0.07 4.34 3.89
N ASP A 188 1.04 3.63 3.99
CA ASP A 188 1.33 2.75 5.13
C ASP A 188 1.66 3.53 6.42
N ALA A 189 2.21 4.74 6.28
CA ALA A 189 2.64 5.57 7.40
C ALA A 189 2.43 7.07 7.16
N ILE A 190 2.22 7.81 8.25
CA ILE A 190 2.18 9.27 8.29
C ILE A 190 3.23 9.78 9.26
N MET A 191 4.00 10.78 8.84
CA MET A 191 5.08 11.35 9.64
C MET A 191 4.84 12.82 9.97
N ILE A 192 5.08 13.19 11.23
CA ILE A 192 5.12 14.60 11.67
C ILE A 192 6.32 14.86 12.60
N GLY A 193 6.70 16.12 12.71
CA GLY A 193 7.65 16.59 13.73
C GLY A 193 6.99 16.95 15.05
N SER A 194 7.79 17.07 16.11
CA SER A 194 7.31 17.42 17.45
C SER A 194 6.60 18.77 17.53
N ASN A 195 6.93 19.75 16.68
CA ASN A 195 6.22 21.04 16.70
C ASN A 195 4.76 20.92 16.24
N THR A 196 4.47 20.09 15.23
CA THR A 196 3.09 19.80 14.81
C THR A 196 2.33 19.06 15.91
N LEU A 197 3.00 18.13 16.60
CA LEU A 197 2.42 17.43 17.75
C LEU A 197 1.98 18.42 18.84
N ILE A 198 2.85 19.36 19.22
CA ILE A 198 2.57 20.30 20.31
C ILE A 198 1.56 21.37 19.92
N ASN A 199 1.66 21.91 18.71
CA ASN A 199 0.83 23.05 18.30
C ASN A 199 -0.58 22.62 17.86
N ASP A 200 -0.71 21.45 17.24
CA ASP A 200 -1.97 21.01 16.63
C ASP A 200 -2.65 19.84 17.38
N ASP A 201 -1.91 19.15 18.26
CA ASP A 201 -2.32 17.92 18.96
C ASP A 201 -3.16 16.95 18.09
N PRO A 202 -2.65 16.51 16.92
CA PRO A 202 -3.47 15.82 15.92
C PRO A 202 -3.71 14.35 16.28
N LEU A 203 -4.81 13.79 15.78
CA LEU A 203 -5.05 12.33 15.85
C LEU A 203 -4.25 11.54 14.79
N LEU A 204 -4.03 12.15 13.63
CA LEU A 204 -3.41 11.55 12.42
C LEU A 204 -4.11 10.29 11.88
N THR A 205 -5.41 10.14 12.14
CA THR A 205 -6.23 9.00 11.67
C THR A 205 -6.92 9.24 10.34
N CYS A 206 -7.33 8.16 9.66
CA CYS A 206 -8.38 8.21 8.65
C CYS A 206 -9.74 8.28 9.36
N ARG A 207 -10.64 9.16 8.88
CA ARG A 207 -11.96 9.39 9.48
C ARG A 207 -13.07 9.43 8.42
N LEU A 208 -12.79 8.90 7.24
CA LEU A 208 -13.82 8.72 6.22
C LEU A 208 -14.71 7.55 6.64
N PRO A 209 -16.04 7.68 6.51
CA PRO A 209 -16.97 6.60 6.83
C PRO A 209 -16.59 5.29 6.12
N GLY A 210 -16.42 4.21 6.88
CA GLY A 210 -16.08 2.87 6.38
C GLY A 210 -14.59 2.63 6.12
N LEU A 211 -13.73 3.63 6.31
CA LEU A 211 -12.27 3.53 6.14
C LEU A 211 -11.51 3.86 7.43
N GLU A 212 -12.18 3.96 8.58
CA GLU A 212 -11.59 4.34 9.87
C GLU A 212 -10.47 3.39 10.29
N ASN A 213 -10.64 2.10 9.97
CA ASN A 213 -9.66 1.04 10.22
C ASN A 213 -8.43 1.09 9.30
N ARG A 214 -8.43 1.97 8.29
CA ARG A 214 -7.29 2.20 7.38
C ARG A 214 -6.44 3.38 7.85
N SER A 215 -6.29 3.55 9.16
CA SER A 215 -5.43 4.60 9.70
C SER A 215 -3.95 4.19 9.55
N PRO A 216 -3.08 5.08 9.03
CA PRO A 216 -1.69 4.76 8.79
C PRO A 216 -0.89 4.68 10.10
N ILE A 217 0.25 3.99 10.07
CA ILE A 217 1.20 3.98 11.18
C ILE A 217 1.66 5.42 11.44
N ARG A 218 1.66 5.85 12.70
CA ARG A 218 2.06 7.21 13.09
C ARG A 218 3.53 7.25 13.43
N LEU A 219 4.31 8.04 12.69
CA LEU A 219 5.74 8.25 12.91
C LEU A 219 5.96 9.67 13.46
N ILE A 220 6.42 9.78 14.71
CA ILE A 220 6.64 11.06 15.38
C ILE A 220 8.14 11.29 15.54
N ILE A 221 8.66 12.30 14.86
CA ILE A 221 10.06 12.72 15.01
C ILE A 221 10.15 13.69 16.18
N ASP A 222 10.65 13.20 17.32
CA ASP A 222 10.66 13.92 18.59
C ASP A 222 12.02 13.81 19.31
N SER A 223 13.00 14.56 18.80
CA SER A 223 14.37 14.59 19.33
C SER A 223 14.48 15.08 20.78
N GLN A 224 13.46 15.76 21.31
CA GLN A 224 13.47 16.33 22.65
C GLN A 224 12.51 15.62 23.62
N ALA A 225 11.85 14.54 23.20
CA ALA A 225 10.85 13.82 23.99
C ALA A 225 9.74 14.75 24.52
N LYS A 226 9.20 15.61 23.63
CA LYS A 226 8.08 16.51 23.92
C LYS A 226 6.73 15.79 24.01
N LEU A 227 6.59 14.58 23.48
CA LEU A 227 5.37 13.79 23.60
C LEU A 227 5.08 13.43 25.06
N LYS A 228 3.86 13.71 25.48
CA LYS A 228 3.31 13.43 26.82
C LYS A 228 2.01 12.64 26.76
N GLU A 229 1.63 12.01 27.87
CA GLU A 229 0.45 11.15 28.02
C GLU A 229 -0.88 11.90 27.70
N GLU A 230 -0.93 13.23 27.87
CA GLU A 230 -2.13 14.02 27.59
C GLU A 230 -2.44 14.24 26.10
N HIS A 231 -1.47 14.04 25.20
CA HIS A 231 -1.68 14.27 23.77
C HIS A 231 -2.62 13.23 23.16
N ASN A 232 -3.38 13.64 22.14
CA ASN A 232 -4.31 12.76 21.42
C ASN A 232 -3.61 11.53 20.84
N ILE A 233 -2.38 11.70 20.34
CA ILE A 233 -1.58 10.58 19.82
C ILE A 233 -1.31 9.52 20.90
N ALA A 234 -0.96 9.95 22.11
CA ALA A 234 -0.71 9.07 23.24
C ALA A 234 -2.00 8.39 23.73
N LYS A 235 -3.09 9.15 23.85
CA LYS A 235 -4.40 8.64 24.28
C LYS A 235 -4.99 7.58 23.35
N THR A 236 -4.65 7.59 22.07
CA THR A 236 -5.16 6.60 21.09
C THR A 236 -4.09 5.62 20.60
N ALA A 237 -2.98 5.48 21.32
CA ALA A 237 -1.88 4.58 20.95
C ALA A 237 -2.27 3.09 21.01
N ASP A 238 -3.33 2.75 21.74
CA ASP A 238 -3.96 1.43 21.77
C ASP A 238 -4.69 1.06 20.46
N LYS A 239 -5.13 2.06 19.70
CA LYS A 239 -5.91 1.86 18.46
C LYS A 239 -5.08 1.99 17.19
N VAL A 240 -4.02 2.79 17.21
CA VAL A 240 -3.20 3.07 16.04
C VAL A 240 -1.72 2.95 16.40
N ILE A 241 -1.03 2.06 15.67
CA ILE A 241 0.40 1.81 15.86
C ILE A 241 1.16 3.14 15.74
N THR A 242 1.95 3.42 16.77
CA THR A 242 2.67 4.68 16.90
C THR A 242 4.13 4.40 17.21
N TRP A 243 5.00 5.04 16.45
CA TRP A 243 6.44 5.06 16.64
C TRP A 243 6.89 6.47 16.95
N VAL A 244 7.69 6.61 18.01
CA VAL A 244 8.39 7.84 18.37
C VAL A 244 9.87 7.63 18.10
N ILE A 245 10.41 8.44 17.20
CA ILE A 245 11.83 8.45 16.86
C ILE A 245 12.47 9.59 17.63
N THR A 246 13.42 9.27 18.51
CA THR A 246 14.04 10.26 19.41
C THR A 246 15.55 10.03 19.53
N SER A 247 16.30 11.07 19.91
CA SER A 247 17.74 10.97 20.20
C SER A 247 18.06 10.89 21.68
N LYS A 248 17.04 11.05 22.55
CA LYS A 248 17.19 10.99 24.01
C LYS A 248 16.69 9.66 24.55
N GLU A 249 17.30 9.21 25.64
CA GLU A 249 16.67 8.17 26.44
C GLU A 249 15.37 8.69 27.05
N VAL A 250 14.34 7.84 27.00
CA VAL A 250 13.02 8.16 27.52
C VAL A 250 12.87 7.42 28.84
N GLU A 251 12.99 8.15 29.96
CA GLU A 251 12.92 7.59 31.32
C GLU A 251 11.58 6.89 31.59
N ARG A 252 10.48 7.48 31.08
CA ARG A 252 9.13 6.93 31.21
C ARG A 252 8.47 6.80 29.84
N LYS A 253 8.45 5.56 29.34
CA LYS A 253 7.77 5.23 28.09
C LYS A 253 6.26 5.24 28.26
N ILE A 254 5.56 5.87 27.33
CA ILE A 254 4.10 5.83 27.26
C ILE A 254 3.67 4.44 26.77
N LYS A 255 2.63 3.88 27.39
CA LYS A 255 2.09 2.57 27.04
C LYS A 255 1.63 2.54 25.58
N ASN A 256 1.83 1.40 24.90
CA ASN A 256 1.44 1.16 23.50
C ASN A 256 2.12 2.07 22.46
N ILE A 257 3.19 2.78 22.85
CA ILE A 257 4.04 3.53 21.92
C ILE A 257 5.37 2.80 21.75
N ASN A 258 5.76 2.59 20.51
CA ASN A 258 7.07 2.07 20.16
C ASN A 258 8.08 3.22 20.13
N TYR A 259 9.25 3.02 20.72
CA TYR A 259 10.31 4.04 20.75
C TYR A 259 11.52 3.53 19.98
N LEU A 260 11.95 4.31 19.00
CA LEU A 260 13.19 4.12 18.27
C LEU A 260 14.19 5.20 18.69
N ILE A 261 15.17 4.81 19.51
CA ILE A 261 16.22 5.71 19.96
C ILE A 261 17.34 5.70 18.92
N VAL A 262 17.53 6.81 18.21
CA VAL A 262 18.53 6.97 17.17
C VAL A 262 19.60 7.94 17.67
N ASN A 263 20.80 7.42 17.94
CA ASN A 263 21.97 8.21 18.30
C ASN A 263 22.98 8.14 17.14
N SER A 264 23.42 9.29 16.65
CA SER A 264 24.42 9.41 15.57
C SER A 264 25.75 8.73 15.90
N ASN A 265 26.02 8.47 17.18
CA ASN A 265 27.25 7.84 17.65
C ASN A 265 27.16 6.32 17.78
N HIS A 266 26.00 5.70 17.48
CA HIS A 266 25.78 4.26 17.63
C HIS A 266 25.33 3.65 16.30
N LYS A 267 25.61 2.35 16.09
CA LYS A 267 25.10 1.61 14.94
C LYS A 267 23.58 1.83 14.86
N PRO A 268 23.01 2.09 13.67
CA PRO A 268 21.57 2.31 13.55
C PRO A 268 20.85 1.11 14.18
N PRO A 269 19.90 1.34 15.11
CA PRO A 269 19.17 0.27 15.74
C PRO A 269 18.47 -0.58 14.68
N VAL A 270 18.52 -1.90 14.83
CA VAL A 270 17.74 -2.81 14.00
C VAL A 270 16.28 -2.57 14.35
N ILE A 271 15.52 -1.99 13.43
CA ILE A 271 14.07 -1.84 13.58
C ILE A 271 13.49 -3.25 13.49
N PRO A 272 12.75 -3.75 14.50
CA PRO A 272 12.08 -5.04 14.39
C PRO A 272 11.11 -5.02 13.20
N ASP A 273 10.90 -6.17 12.57
CA ASP A 273 9.97 -6.27 11.44
C ASP A 273 8.57 -5.77 11.88
N VAL A 274 8.16 -4.63 11.32
CA VAL A 274 6.89 -3.95 11.62
C VAL A 274 5.78 -4.38 10.68
N THR A 275 6.01 -5.39 9.84
CA THR A 275 4.93 -5.97 9.03
C THR A 275 3.80 -6.41 9.97
N PRO A 276 2.55 -5.95 9.74
CA PRO A 276 1.43 -6.40 10.54
C PRO A 276 1.36 -7.91 10.46
N THR A 277 1.62 -8.60 11.58
CA THR A 277 1.33 -10.03 11.70
C THR A 277 -0.19 -10.16 11.81
N HIS A 278 -0.87 -10.08 10.67
CA HIS A 278 -2.26 -10.53 10.61
C HIS A 278 -2.22 -12.04 10.82
N SER A 279 -2.55 -12.46 12.06
CA SER A 279 -2.89 -13.85 12.33
C SER A 279 -3.99 -14.23 11.34
N PRO A 280 -3.84 -15.33 10.57
CA PRO A 280 -4.93 -15.81 9.75
C PRO A 280 -6.08 -16.18 10.70
N VAL A 281 -7.20 -15.47 10.58
CA VAL A 281 -8.49 -15.90 11.13
C VAL A 281 -9.08 -16.92 10.18
#